data_AF-A0AAD5Q4E9-F1
#
_entry.id   AF-A0AAD5Q4E9-F1
#
_cell.length_a   1.000
_cell.length_b   1.000
_cell.length_c   1.000
_cell.angle_alpha   90.00
_cell.angle_beta   90.00
_cell.angle_gamma   90.00
#
_symmetry.space_group_name_H-M   'P 1'
#
loop_
_entity.id
_entity.type
_entity.pdbx_description
1 polymer ?
#
loop_
_entity_poly.entity_id
_entity_poly.type
_entity_poly.pdbx_seq_one_letter_code
_entity_poly.pdbx_strand_id
1 'polypeptide(L)' 'MSVSVTGSLALHYFLGLTSSPARAGFTPIHAVVSLSAGPSVAAAVLREIHDEAVRISPIANTLRGQAPVHVQMEGCASS' A
#
# COMPACT_ATOMS: atom_id res chain seq x y z
N MET A 1 -20.35 -2.87 -1.13
CA MET A 1 -18.91 -3.03 -1.43
C MET A 1 -18.17 -3.09 -0.12
N SER A 2 -17.22 -4.00 0.02
CA SER A 2 -16.28 -4.01 1.15
C SER A 2 -14.86 -4.25 0.64
N VAL A 3 -13.88 -3.77 1.41
CA VAL A 3 -12.47 -3.96 1.14
C VAL A 3 -11.82 -4.51 2.40
N SER A 4 -11.08 -5.60 2.27
CA SER A 4 -10.22 -6.12 3.33
C SER A 4 -8.77 -5.89 2.93
N VAL A 5 -7.96 -5.35 3.85
CA VAL A 5 -6.55 -5.06 3.60
C VAL A 5 -5.73 -5.76 4.67
N THR A 6 -4.71 -6.50 4.25
CA THR A 6 -3.75 -7.18 5.12
C THR A 6 -2.33 -6.83 4.70
N GLY A 7 -1.41 -6.82 5.65
CA GLY A 7 0.00 -6.59 5.40
C GLY A 7 0.85 -7.12 6.54
N SER A 8 2.08 -7.51 6.23
CA SER A 8 3.03 -8.00 7.24
C SER A 8 4.20 -7.03 7.39
N LEU A 9 4.53 -6.69 8.64
CA LEU A 9 5.65 -5.83 8.99
C LEU A 9 6.68 -6.63 9.80
N ALA A 10 7.93 -6.65 9.34
CA ALA A 10 9.03 -7.28 10.06
C ALA A 10 9.48 -6.39 11.24
N LEU A 11 8.89 -6.58 12.42
CA LEU A 11 9.20 -5.77 13.61
C LEU A 11 10.67 -5.84 14.04
N HIS A 12 11.35 -6.97 13.82
CA HIS A 12 12.77 -7.10 14.16
C HIS A 12 13.66 -6.09 13.42
N TYR A 13 13.30 -5.71 12.19
CA TYR A 13 14.01 -4.65 11.46
C TYR A 13 13.68 -3.28 12.07
N PHE A 14 12.40 -2.99 12.32
CA PHE A 14 11.96 -1.72 12.91
C PHE A 14 12.63 -1.46 14.27
N LEU A 15 12.79 -2.51 15.08
CA LEU A 15 13.43 -2.45 16.38
C LEU A 15 14.97 -2.50 16.33
N GLY A 16 15.58 -2.54 15.14
CA GLY A 16 17.04 -2.60 14.98
C GLY A 16 17.68 -3.91 15.46
N LEU A 17 16.90 -4.98 15.60
CA LEU A 17 17.36 -6.29 16.09
C LEU A 17 18.06 -7.13 15.01
N THR A 18 17.97 -6.71 13.74
CA THR A 18 18.65 -7.36 12.61
C THR A 18 19.21 -6.30 11.66
N SER A 19 20.38 -6.56 11.08
CA SER A 19 20.99 -5.74 10.02
C SER A 19 20.72 -6.26 8.61
N SER A 20 19.72 -7.14 8.44
CA SER A 20 19.36 -7.69 7.13
C SER A 20 19.04 -6.54 6.16
N PRO A 21 19.48 -6.61 4.89
CA PRO A 21 19.13 -5.61 3.86
C PRO A 21 17.62 -5.61 3.51
N ALA A 22 16.81 -6.43 4.20
CA ALA A 22 15.36 -6.40 4.11
C ALA A 22 14.84 -4.99 4.42
N ARG A 23 14.04 -4.43 3.51
CA ARG A 23 13.47 -3.09 3.64
C ARG A 23 12.63 -2.98 4.92
N ALA A 24 12.80 -1.87 5.65
CA ALA A 24 11.78 -1.41 6.59
C ALA A 24 10.46 -1.21 5.84
N GLY A 25 9.37 -1.79 6.35
CA GLY A 25 8.02 -1.55 5.84
C GLY A 25 7.20 -2.82 5.61
N PHE A 26 5.98 -2.62 5.15
CA PHE A 26 5.07 -3.72 4.85
C PHE A 26 5.53 -4.50 3.63
N THR A 27 5.64 -5.82 3.74
CA THR A 27 5.98 -6.70 2.61
C THR A 27 5.29 -8.06 2.74
N PRO A 28 4.44 -8.47 1.78
CA PRO A 28 3.59 -7.66 0.88
C PRO A 28 2.31 -7.09 1.56
N ILE A 29 1.67 -6.10 0.92
CA ILE A 29 0.31 -5.62 1.25
C ILE A 29 -0.67 -6.29 0.26
N HIS A 30 -1.74 -6.89 0.79
CA HIS A 30 -2.82 -7.50 0.01
C HIS A 30 -4.13 -6.78 0.27
N ALA A 31 -4.86 -6.42 -0.78
CA ALA A 31 -6.20 -5.88 -0.70
C ALA A 31 -7.16 -6.78 -1.48
N VAL A 32 -8.26 -7.18 -0.83
CA VAL A 32 -9.34 -7.96 -1.44
C VAL A 32 -10.58 -7.10 -1.47
N VAL A 33 -11.14 -6.91 -2.67
CA VAL A 33 -12.34 -6.12 -2.90
C VAL A 33 -13.51 -7.06 -3.16
N SER A 34 -14.55 -6.92 -2.34
CA SER A 34 -15.81 -7.65 -2.50
C SER A 34 -16.89 -6.72 -3.01
N LEU A 35 -17.35 -6.99 -4.22
CA LEU A 35 -18.42 -6.25 -4.90
C LEU A 35 -19.64 -7.17 -5.04
N SER A 36 -20.81 -6.66 -4.64
CA SER A 36 -22.10 -7.25 -4.99
C SER A 36 -22.72 -6.36 -6.06
N ALA A 37 -23.06 -6.94 -7.20
CA ALA A 37 -23.71 -6.25 -8.30
C ALA A 37 -24.97 -7.01 -8.71
N GLY A 38 -25.91 -6.30 -9.32
CA GLY A 38 -27.16 -6.90 -9.80
C GLY A 38 -26.91 -8.03 -10.81
N PRO A 39 -27.89 -8.93 -11.00
CA PRO A 39 -27.73 -10.13 -11.83
C PRO A 39 -27.45 -9.84 -13.32
N SER A 40 -27.70 -8.62 -13.78
CA SER A 40 -27.43 -8.17 -15.14
C SER A 40 -25.98 -7.72 -15.38
N VAL A 41 -25.17 -7.57 -14.32
CA VAL A 41 -23.80 -7.08 -14.45
C VAL A 41 -22.85 -8.26 -14.67
N ALA A 42 -22.21 -8.29 -15.84
CA ALA A 42 -21.23 -9.32 -16.16
C ALA A 42 -19.97 -9.20 -15.29
N ALA A 43 -19.37 -10.35 -14.92
CA ALA A 43 -18.13 -10.40 -14.15
C ALA A 43 -16.97 -9.65 -14.83
N ALA A 44 -16.95 -9.60 -16.17
CA ALA A 44 -15.96 -8.86 -16.93
C ALA A 44 -16.00 -7.34 -16.63
N VAL A 45 -17.21 -6.78 -16.48
CA VAL A 45 -17.41 -5.36 -16.14
C VAL A 45 -16.90 -5.08 -14.72
N LEU A 46 -17.16 -6.00 -13.77
CA LEU A 46 -16.64 -5.86 -12.41
C LEU A 46 -15.11 -5.91 -12.36
N ARG A 47 -14.48 -6.75 -13.19
CA ARG A 47 -13.04 -6.80 -13.33
C ARG A 47 -12.48 -5.51 -13.93
N GLU A 48 -13.12 -4.97 -14.96
CA GLU A 48 -12.70 -3.68 -15.56
C GLU A 48 -12.77 -2.52 -14.55
N ILE A 49 -13.85 -2.46 -13.76
CA ILE A 49 -13.98 -1.47 -12.67
C ILE A 49 -12.88 -1.65 -11.63
N HIS A 50 -12.57 -2.91 -11.25
CA HIS A 50 -11.47 -3.20 -10.34
C HIS A 50 -10.13 -2.72 -10.91
N ASP A 51 -9.81 -3.10 -12.15
CA ASP A 51 -8.53 -2.77 -12.79
C ASP A 51 -8.36 -1.25 -12.90
N GLU A 52 -9.43 -0.54 -13.27
CA GLU A 52 -9.43 0.92 -13.36
C GLU A 52 -9.25 1.57 -11.99
N ALA A 53 -10.00 1.14 -10.96
CA ALA A 53 -9.86 1.65 -9.60
C ALA A 53 -8.43 1.49 -9.07
N VAL A 54 -7.79 0.37 -9.41
CA VAL A 54 -6.41 0.08 -9.01
C VAL A 54 -5.38 0.89 -9.81
N ARG A 55 -5.67 1.20 -11.07
CA ARG A 55 -4.82 2.05 -11.94
C ARG A 55 -4.82 3.50 -11.48
N ILE A 56 -5.99 4.04 -11.11
CA ILE A 56 -6.14 5.46 -10.72
C ILE A 56 -5.87 5.72 -9.25
N SER A 57 -5.80 4.69 -8.40
CA SER A 57 -5.60 4.85 -6.95
C SER A 57 -4.26 5.53 -6.62
N PRO A 58 -4.26 6.74 -6.05
CA PRO A 58 -3.02 7.42 -5.66
C PRO A 58 -2.22 6.61 -4.63
N ILE A 59 -2.91 5.96 -3.68
CA ILE A 59 -2.29 5.13 -2.64
C ILE A 59 -1.62 3.91 -3.28
N ALA A 60 -2.30 3.21 -4.18
CA ALA A 60 -1.70 2.05 -4.86
C ALA A 60 -0.48 2.46 -5.69
N ASN A 61 -0.53 3.63 -6.33
CA ASN A 61 0.59 4.16 -7.09
C ASN A 61 1.78 4.55 -6.20
N THR A 62 1.55 5.17 -5.04
CA THR A 62 2.60 5.49 -4.04
C THR A 62 3.18 4.24 -3.35
N LEU A 63 2.41 3.17 -3.22
CA LEU A 63 2.92 1.92 -2.65
C LEU A 63 3.75 1.11 -3.65
N ARG A 64 3.42 1.20 -4.96
CA ARG A 64 4.18 0.55 -6.04
C ARG A 64 5.42 1.32 -6.43
N GLY A 65 5.26 2.60 -6.69
CA GLY A 65 6.35 3.51 -6.97
C GLY A 65 6.91 3.95 -5.64
N GLN A 66 8.16 3.61 -5.32
CA GLN A 66 8.86 4.07 -4.14
C GLN A 66 9.00 5.60 -4.21
N ALA A 67 7.92 6.31 -3.91
CA ALA A 67 7.85 7.76 -4.05
C ALA A 67 8.99 8.34 -3.22
N PRO A 68 9.84 9.20 -3.80
CA PRO A 68 10.97 9.75 -3.07
C PRO A 68 10.43 10.52 -1.87
N VAL A 69 10.91 10.15 -0.68
CA VAL A 69 10.63 10.87 0.56
C VAL A 69 11.89 11.64 0.94
N HIS A 70 11.77 12.96 1.00
CA HIS A 70 12.85 13.83 1.47
C HIS A 70 12.64 14.09 2.97
N VAL A 71 13.62 13.72 3.79
CA VAL A 71 13.61 13.96 5.23
C VAL A 71 14.74 14.94 5.53
N GLN A 72 14.39 16.10 6.09
CA GLN A 72 15.34 17.13 6.50
C GLN A 72 15.27 17.31 8.01
N MET A 73 16.44 17.47 8.65
CA MET A 73 16.53 17.89 10.05
C MET A 73 16.52 19.42 10.11
N GLU A 74 15.58 19.99 10.84
CA GLU A 74 15.64 21.41 11.21
C GLU A 74 16.43 21.53 12.52
N GLY A 75 17.60 22.17 12.45
CA GLY A 75 18.40 22.47 13.62
C GLY A 75 17.91 23.75 14.29
N CYS A 76 17.54 23.68 15.57
CA CYS A 76 17.40 24.89 16.39
C CYS A 76 18.81 25.31 16.81
N ALA A 77 19.33 26.38 16.21
CA ALA A 77 20.56 27.00 16.69
C ALA A 77 20.24 27.67 18.03
N SER A 78 20.61 27.02 19.14
CA SER A 78 20.65 27.67 20.45
C SER A 78 21.77 28.70 20.43
N SER A 79 21.39 29.99 20.32
CA SER A 79 22.26 31.16 20.49
C SER A 79 22.79 31.29 21.91
#